data_AF-A0AAV5CSN8-F1
#
_entry.id   AF-A0AAV5CSN8-F1
#
_cell.length_a   1.000
_cell.length_b   1.000
_cell.length_c   1.000
_cell.angle_alpha   90.00
_cell.angle_beta   90.00
_cell.angle_gamma   90.00
#
_symmetry.space_group_name_H-M   'P 1'
#
loop_
_entity.id
_entity.type
_entity.pdbx_description
1 polymer ?
#
loop_
_entity_poly.entity_id
_entity_poly.type
_entity_poly.pdbx_seq_one_letter_code
_entity_poly.pdbx_strand_id
1 'polypeptide(L)'
;MAAMASKAAAATVSLDLAPRPYPAATASTRRARPATPAAASCSLRARGRDRRSAVVVAAAAAAAPAKAGAEEVVLQPIKEISGVVKLPGSKSLSNRILLLSALAEGTTVVDNLLNSEDVHYMLGALKTLGLSVEADKAAKRAVVVGCGGKFPVEKDAKEEVQLFLGNAGTAMRPLTAAVTAAGGNATYVLDGVPRMRERPIGDLVVGLKQLGADVDCFLGTDCPPVRVKGIGGLPGGKVSY
;
A
#
# COMPACT_ATOMS: atom_id res chain seq x y z
N MET A 1 44.59 14.10 29.22
CA MET A 1 43.19 13.77 29.57
C MET A 1 42.53 13.19 28.34
N ALA A 2 42.13 11.93 28.43
CA ALA A 2 41.77 11.06 27.31
C ALA A 2 40.40 11.39 26.69
N ALA A 3 40.29 11.03 25.41
CA ALA A 3 39.11 11.16 24.55
C ALA A 3 37.90 10.33 25.02
N MET A 4 36.70 10.82 24.72
CA MET A 4 35.51 9.97 24.55
C MET A 4 34.78 10.35 23.27
N ALA A 5 35.12 9.63 22.20
CA ALA A 5 34.29 9.51 21.01
C ALA A 5 33.25 8.42 21.28
N SER A 6 31.99 8.81 21.44
CA SER A 6 30.87 7.86 21.53
C SER A 6 30.53 7.38 20.13
N LYS A 7 30.90 6.13 19.82
CA LYS A 7 30.63 5.45 18.56
C LYS A 7 29.26 4.78 18.68
N ALA A 8 28.22 5.40 18.12
CA ALA A 8 26.89 4.79 18.03
C ALA A 8 26.96 3.59 17.08
N ALA A 9 26.67 2.40 17.61
CA ALA A 9 26.60 1.17 16.83
C ALA A 9 25.33 1.21 15.94
N ALA A 10 25.52 1.41 14.64
CA ALA A 10 24.46 1.20 13.65
C ALA A 10 24.13 -0.30 13.61
N ALA A 11 22.95 -0.68 14.08
CA ALA A 11 22.44 -2.02 13.91
C ALA A 11 22.00 -2.19 12.45
N THR A 12 22.91 -2.67 11.59
CA THR A 12 22.58 -3.09 10.23
C THR A 12 21.71 -4.34 10.29
N VAL A 13 20.38 -4.17 10.22
CA VAL A 13 19.47 -5.29 9.99
C VAL A 13 19.48 -5.60 8.48
N SER A 14 20.47 -6.37 8.04
CA SER A 14 20.43 -7.03 6.73
C SER A 14 19.33 -8.09 6.77
N LEU A 15 18.16 -7.78 6.21
CA LEU A 15 17.18 -8.79 5.86
C LEU A 15 17.75 -9.62 4.71
N ASP A 16 18.52 -10.65 5.06
CA ASP A 16 18.98 -11.67 4.13
C ASP A 16 17.78 -12.52 3.72
N LEU A 17 16.97 -12.00 2.80
CA LEU A 17 15.94 -12.75 2.09
C LEU A 17 16.63 -13.69 1.10
N ALA A 18 17.30 -14.72 1.63
CA ALA A 18 17.58 -15.91 0.85
C ALA A 18 16.23 -16.44 0.32
N PRO A 19 16.09 -16.68 -0.99
CA PRO A 19 14.85 -17.20 -1.55
C PRO A 19 14.58 -18.58 -0.95
N ARG A 20 13.60 -18.67 -0.06
CA ARG A 20 13.09 -19.98 0.38
C ARG A 20 12.41 -20.62 -0.84
N PRO A 21 12.73 -21.88 -1.18
CA PRO A 21 12.05 -22.57 -2.27
C PRO A 21 10.55 -22.66 -1.92
N TYR A 22 9.70 -22.07 -2.78
CA TYR A 22 8.27 -22.29 -2.72
C TYR A 22 7.99 -23.76 -2.98
N PRO A 23 7.26 -24.49 -2.11
CA PRO A 23 6.83 -25.83 -2.44
C PRO A 23 5.91 -25.77 -3.67
N ALA A 24 6.16 -26.67 -4.63
CA ALA A 24 5.33 -26.81 -5.82
C ALA A 24 3.86 -26.98 -5.42
N ALA A 25 2.99 -26.14 -5.99
CA ALA A 25 1.56 -26.25 -5.81
C ALA A 25 1.08 -27.60 -6.39
N THR A 26 0.72 -28.54 -5.51
CA THR A 26 0.02 -29.74 -5.91
C THR A 26 -1.38 -29.35 -6.36
N ALA A 27 -1.71 -29.67 -7.61
CA ALA A 27 -3.03 -29.45 -8.19
C ALA A 27 -4.09 -30.21 -7.39
N SER A 28 -4.80 -29.50 -6.52
CA SER A 28 -6.02 -29.99 -5.89
C SER A 28 -7.12 -30.06 -6.95
N THR A 29 -7.48 -31.28 -7.35
CA THR A 29 -8.65 -31.57 -8.17
C THR A 29 -9.92 -31.20 -7.39
N ARG A 30 -10.39 -29.97 -7.59
CA ARG A 30 -11.75 -29.56 -7.18
C ARG A 30 -12.76 -30.39 -7.95
N ARG A 31 -13.38 -31.35 -7.27
CA ARG A 31 -14.65 -31.98 -7.69
C ARG A 31 -15.70 -30.89 -7.87
N ALA A 32 -16.21 -30.76 -9.09
CA ALA A 32 -17.36 -29.94 -9.42
C ALA A 32 -18.59 -30.43 -8.62
N ARG A 33 -19.31 -29.50 -7.98
CA ARG A 33 -20.63 -29.76 -7.41
C ARG A 33 -21.66 -29.87 -8.55
N PRO A 34 -22.59 -30.84 -8.52
CA PRO A 34 -23.59 -30.97 -9.56
C PRO A 34 -24.63 -29.86 -9.47
N ALA A 35 -24.89 -29.20 -10.60
CA ALA A 35 -26.02 -28.31 -10.81
C ALA A 35 -27.26 -29.16 -11.18
N THR A 36 -28.33 -29.01 -10.43
CA THR A 36 -29.65 -29.59 -10.70
C THR A 36 -30.29 -28.91 -11.91
N PRO A 37 -30.81 -29.64 -12.93
CA PRO A 37 -31.50 -29.01 -14.04
C PRO A 37 -33.00 -28.92 -13.78
N ALA A 38 -33.55 -27.71 -13.95
CA ALA A 38 -34.99 -27.49 -14.11
C ALA A 38 -35.40 -27.83 -15.55
N ALA A 39 -36.48 -28.60 -15.68
CA ALA A 39 -37.03 -29.06 -16.94
C ALA A 39 -37.77 -27.94 -17.70
N ALA A 40 -37.50 -27.80 -18.99
CA ALA A 40 -38.44 -27.25 -19.96
C ALA A 40 -38.14 -27.86 -21.34
N SER A 41 -39.17 -28.47 -21.91
CA SER A 41 -39.21 -29.28 -23.12
C SER A 41 -39.10 -28.47 -24.42
N CYS A 42 -38.38 -29.00 -25.42
CA CYS A 42 -38.81 -28.95 -26.82
C CYS A 42 -38.02 -29.97 -27.65
N SER A 43 -38.66 -31.06 -28.04
CA SER A 43 -38.06 -32.12 -28.86
C SER A 43 -38.34 -31.87 -30.34
N LEU A 44 -37.29 -31.62 -31.11
CA LEU A 44 -37.30 -31.78 -32.57
C LEU A 44 -36.27 -32.85 -32.94
N ARG A 45 -36.75 -33.95 -33.51
CA ARG A 45 -35.96 -35.04 -34.06
C ARG A 45 -35.29 -34.58 -35.35
N ALA A 46 -34.00 -34.86 -35.50
CA ALA A 46 -33.38 -35.03 -36.81
C ALA A 46 -32.26 -36.09 -36.72
N ARG A 47 -32.40 -37.14 -37.52
CA ARG A 47 -31.37 -38.14 -37.82
C ARG A 47 -30.41 -37.56 -38.85
N GLY A 48 -29.14 -37.99 -38.81
CA GLY A 48 -28.34 -38.11 -40.03
C GLY A 48 -26.98 -37.39 -40.03
N ARG A 49 -25.94 -38.22 -39.89
CA ARG A 49 -24.72 -38.30 -40.72
C ARG A 49 -24.11 -37.01 -41.33
N ASP A 50 -22.83 -36.85 -40.98
CA ASP A 50 -21.69 -36.54 -41.87
C ASP A 50 -21.60 -35.14 -42.51
N ARG A 51 -20.57 -34.37 -42.09
CA ARG A 51 -19.47 -33.84 -42.92
C ARG A 51 -18.87 -32.56 -42.33
N ARG A 52 -17.54 -32.48 -42.44
CA ARG A 52 -16.67 -31.33 -42.14
C ARG A 52 -17.24 -30.03 -42.71
N SER A 53 -17.27 -28.97 -41.91
CA SER A 53 -17.24 -27.59 -42.40
C SER A 53 -16.61 -26.70 -41.33
N ALA A 54 -15.61 -25.94 -41.76
CA ALA A 54 -14.93 -24.92 -40.98
C ALA A 54 -15.94 -23.83 -40.60
N VAL A 55 -16.07 -23.54 -39.31
CA VAL A 55 -16.84 -22.39 -38.84
C VAL A 55 -15.88 -21.20 -38.79
N VAL A 56 -15.94 -20.37 -39.82
CA VAL A 56 -15.38 -19.01 -39.78
C VAL A 56 -16.40 -18.15 -39.06
N VAL A 57 -16.10 -17.75 -37.81
CA VAL A 57 -16.88 -16.72 -37.12
C VAL A 57 -16.20 -15.38 -37.40
N ALA A 58 -16.71 -14.67 -38.40
CA ALA A 58 -16.42 -13.25 -38.58
C ALA A 58 -17.31 -12.46 -37.62
N ALA A 59 -16.71 -11.75 -36.66
CA ALA A 59 -17.37 -10.72 -35.87
C ALA A 59 -16.79 -9.37 -36.28
N ALA A 60 -17.44 -8.73 -37.26
CA ALA A 60 -17.21 -7.32 -37.57
C ALA A 60 -18.06 -6.48 -36.60
N ALA A 61 -17.43 -5.89 -35.60
CA ALA A 61 -18.01 -4.81 -34.82
C ALA A 61 -17.32 -3.51 -35.26
N ALA A 62 -18.09 -2.63 -35.90
CA ALA A 62 -17.64 -1.30 -36.28
C ALA A 62 -17.27 -0.50 -35.02
N ALA A 63 -15.98 -0.22 -34.86
CA ALA A 63 -15.47 0.61 -33.78
C ALA A 63 -15.75 2.09 -34.11
N ALA A 64 -16.46 2.76 -33.20
CA ALA A 64 -16.54 4.22 -33.14
C ALA A 64 -15.13 4.82 -32.96
N PRO A 65 -14.86 6.05 -33.45
CA PRO A 65 -13.50 6.56 -33.56
C PRO A 65 -12.89 6.77 -32.17
N ALA A 66 -11.80 6.04 -31.90
CA ALA A 66 -11.00 6.17 -30.70
C ALA A 66 -10.37 7.57 -30.63
N LYS A 67 -10.42 8.15 -29.43
CA LYS A 67 -9.83 9.44 -29.08
C LYS A 67 -8.32 9.41 -29.32
N ALA A 68 -7.79 10.41 -30.02
CA ALA A 68 -6.38 10.52 -30.37
C ALA A 68 -5.45 10.58 -29.14
N GLY A 69 -4.36 9.79 -29.19
CA GLY A 69 -3.14 10.03 -28.42
C GLY A 69 -2.74 9.02 -27.33
N ALA A 70 -3.03 7.73 -27.48
CA ALA A 70 -2.39 6.72 -26.64
C ALA A 70 -1.03 6.34 -27.25
N GLU A 71 0.05 6.38 -26.47
CA GLU A 71 1.32 5.77 -26.87
C GLU A 71 1.07 4.27 -27.08
N GLU A 72 1.24 3.82 -28.32
CA GLU A 72 1.06 2.42 -28.71
C GLU A 72 2.43 1.75 -28.81
N VAL A 73 2.59 0.61 -28.13
CA VAL A 73 3.77 -0.25 -28.25
C VAL A 73 3.34 -1.60 -28.79
N VAL A 74 3.76 -1.92 -30.01
CA VAL A 74 3.49 -3.22 -30.65
C VAL A 74 4.60 -4.20 -30.29
N LEU A 75 4.25 -5.23 -29.52
CA LEU A 75 5.17 -6.31 -29.15
C LEU A 75 5.18 -7.40 -30.23
N GLN A 76 6.36 -7.66 -30.79
CA GLN A 76 6.54 -8.78 -31.74
C GLN A 76 6.52 -10.13 -31.01
N PRO A 77 6.05 -11.23 -31.63
CA PRO A 77 6.04 -12.55 -31.00
C PRO A 77 7.42 -13.00 -30.53
N ILE A 78 7.56 -13.27 -29.23
CA ILE A 78 8.80 -13.76 -28.63
C ILE A 78 8.74 -15.30 -28.58
N LYS A 79 9.70 -15.98 -29.23
CA LYS A 79 9.74 -17.45 -29.34
C LYS A 79 10.27 -18.15 -28.09
N GLU A 80 11.19 -17.50 -27.36
CA GLU A 80 11.82 -18.02 -26.15
C GLU A 80 12.26 -16.86 -25.23
N ILE A 81 12.22 -17.05 -23.91
CA ILE A 81 12.66 -16.07 -22.91
C ILE A 81 13.55 -16.77 -21.88
N SER A 82 14.76 -16.26 -21.68
CA SER A 82 15.66 -16.68 -20.61
C SER A 82 16.43 -15.46 -20.06
N GLY A 83 16.68 -15.45 -18.75
CA GLY A 83 17.41 -14.36 -18.09
C GLY A 83 17.08 -14.22 -16.61
N VAL A 84 17.80 -13.32 -15.93
CA VAL A 84 17.57 -12.95 -14.52
C VAL A 84 17.19 -11.48 -14.46
N VAL A 85 16.07 -11.16 -13.81
CA VAL A 85 15.58 -9.79 -13.68
C VAL A 85 15.63 -9.35 -12.22
N LYS A 86 16.32 -8.25 -11.94
CA LYS A 86 16.26 -7.61 -10.63
C LYS A 86 14.99 -6.77 -10.56
N LEU A 87 14.03 -7.21 -9.75
CA LEU A 87 12.79 -6.48 -9.56
C LEU A 87 13.02 -5.19 -8.78
N PRO A 88 12.30 -4.10 -9.11
CA PRO A 88 12.30 -2.90 -8.30
C PRO A 88 11.72 -3.18 -6.90
N GLY A 89 12.01 -2.29 -5.95
CA GLY A 89 11.40 -2.34 -4.62
C GLY A 89 9.87 -2.37 -4.67
N SER A 90 9.25 -3.05 -3.71
CA SER A 90 7.80 -3.04 -3.58
C SER A 90 7.32 -1.75 -2.92
N LYS A 91 6.28 -1.12 -3.50
CA LYS A 91 5.67 0.10 -2.97
C LYS A 91 5.13 -0.06 -1.56
N SER A 92 4.38 -1.15 -1.33
CA SER A 92 3.77 -1.42 -0.02
C SER A 92 4.80 -1.81 1.03
N LEU A 93 5.86 -2.56 0.65
CA LEU A 93 6.96 -2.87 1.57
C LEU A 93 7.77 -1.62 1.92
N SER A 94 8.08 -0.78 0.93
CA SER A 94 8.79 0.48 1.15
C SER A 94 8.08 1.34 2.20
N ASN A 95 6.77 1.56 2.05
CA ASN A 95 6.00 2.37 3.00
C ASN A 95 5.90 1.73 4.39
N ARG A 96 5.75 0.39 4.48
CA ARG A 96 5.71 -0.32 5.76
C ARG A 96 7.05 -0.24 6.49
N ILE A 97 8.15 -0.52 5.79
CA ILE A 97 9.50 -0.49 6.38
C ILE A 97 9.81 0.92 6.86
N LEU A 98 9.55 1.96 6.05
CA LEU A 98 9.79 3.35 6.45
C LEU A 98 9.04 3.73 7.73
N LEU A 99 7.75 3.37 7.83
CA LEU A 99 6.95 3.67 9.01
C LEU A 99 7.42 2.88 10.25
N LEU A 100 7.75 1.60 10.09
CA LEU A 100 8.25 0.78 11.20
C LEU A 100 9.65 1.24 11.66
N SER A 101 10.53 1.60 10.73
CA SER A 101 11.84 2.18 11.02
C SER A 101 11.72 3.51 11.77
N ALA A 102 10.72 4.33 11.43
CA ALA A 102 10.44 5.57 12.15
C ALA A 102 9.97 5.32 13.59
N LEU A 103 9.18 4.27 13.83
CA LEU A 103 8.68 3.94 15.17
C LEU A 103 9.69 3.16 16.02
N ALA A 104 10.67 2.49 15.41
CA ALA A 104 11.69 1.72 16.10
C ALA A 104 12.65 2.60 16.93
N GLU A 105 13.46 1.96 17.77
CA GLU A 105 14.60 2.60 18.41
C GLU A 105 15.86 2.45 17.53
N GLY A 106 16.72 3.47 17.52
CA GLY A 106 17.99 3.44 16.78
C GLY A 106 17.89 3.91 15.33
N THR A 107 18.87 3.56 14.50
CA THR A 107 18.95 3.99 13.09
C THR A 107 18.81 2.79 12.16
N THR A 108 17.88 2.86 11.20
CA THR A 108 17.68 1.83 10.19
C THR A 108 18.12 2.32 8.81
N VAL A 109 18.88 1.49 8.10
CA VAL A 109 19.22 1.71 6.68
C VAL A 109 18.33 0.82 5.83
N VAL A 110 17.55 1.43 4.93
CA VAL A 110 16.62 0.75 4.03
C VAL A 110 17.21 0.72 2.63
N ASP A 111 17.48 -0.47 2.13
CA ASP A 111 17.98 -0.71 0.77
C ASP A 111 16.87 -1.09 -0.22
N ASN A 112 17.15 -0.90 -1.51
CA ASN A 112 16.24 -1.20 -2.62
C ASN A 112 14.87 -0.49 -2.48
N LEU A 113 14.89 0.74 -1.96
CA LEU A 113 13.70 1.55 -1.78
C LEU A 113 13.10 1.93 -3.14
N LEU A 114 11.78 1.78 -3.27
CA LEU A 114 11.11 2.16 -4.51
C LEU A 114 11.13 3.68 -4.69
N ASN A 115 11.67 4.16 -5.81
CA ASN A 115 11.53 5.55 -6.22
C ASN A 115 10.14 5.77 -6.84
N SER A 116 9.17 6.18 -6.03
CA SER A 116 7.79 6.47 -6.44
C SER A 116 7.23 7.66 -5.66
N GLU A 117 6.21 8.31 -6.22
CA GLU A 117 5.53 9.43 -5.54
C GLU A 117 4.98 9.00 -4.17
N ASP A 118 4.37 7.83 -4.06
CA ASP A 118 3.83 7.31 -2.79
C ASP A 118 4.90 7.26 -1.68
N VAL A 119 6.10 6.79 -2.02
CA VAL A 119 7.23 6.72 -1.07
C VAL A 119 7.75 8.12 -0.77
N HIS A 120 7.75 9.02 -1.75
CA HIS A 120 8.16 10.40 -1.53
C HIS A 120 7.22 11.13 -0.56
N TYR A 121 5.90 10.94 -0.69
CA TYR A 121 4.92 11.48 0.26
C TYR A 121 5.10 10.90 1.65
N MET A 122 5.39 9.60 1.78
CA MET A 122 5.69 8.99 3.08
C MET A 122 6.95 9.61 3.72
N LEU A 123 8.04 9.76 2.97
CA LEU A 123 9.27 10.40 3.46
C LEU A 123 9.02 11.86 3.89
N GLY A 124 8.23 12.60 3.12
CA GLY A 124 7.85 13.98 3.46
C GLY A 124 7.00 14.06 4.72
N ALA A 125 6.05 13.14 4.88
CA ALA A 125 5.24 13.04 6.09
C ALA A 125 6.09 12.73 7.33
N LEU A 126 7.03 11.78 7.24
CA LEU A 126 7.95 11.48 8.35
C LEU A 126 8.83 12.68 8.73
N LYS A 127 9.31 13.45 7.75
CA LYS A 127 10.04 14.71 8.01
C LYS A 127 9.16 15.75 8.70
N THR A 128 7.90 15.87 8.28
CA THR A 128 6.91 16.77 8.89
C THR A 128 6.58 16.34 10.32
N LEU A 129 6.67 15.04 10.60
CA LEU A 129 6.60 14.47 11.95
C LEU A 129 7.89 14.68 12.78
N GLY A 130 8.86 15.44 12.28
CA GLY A 130 10.10 15.79 13.00
C GLY A 130 11.15 14.68 13.03
N LEU A 131 10.97 13.59 12.28
CA LEU A 131 11.98 12.52 12.20
C LEU A 131 13.15 12.90 11.28
N SER A 132 14.34 12.45 11.66
CA SER A 132 15.52 12.54 10.80
C SER A 132 15.48 11.43 9.75
N VAL A 133 15.23 11.82 8.50
CA VAL A 133 15.12 10.91 7.36
C VAL A 133 15.95 11.44 6.19
N GLU A 134 16.99 10.70 5.84
CA GLU A 134 17.83 10.97 4.68
C GLU A 134 17.54 9.95 3.58
N ALA A 135 17.30 10.41 2.36
CA ALA A 135 16.98 9.54 1.24
C ALA A 135 17.88 9.84 0.05
N ASP A 136 18.57 8.81 -0.43
CA ASP A 136 19.36 8.82 -1.66
C ASP A 136 18.58 8.12 -2.77
N LYS A 137 18.08 8.92 -3.72
CA LYS A 137 17.31 8.43 -4.87
C LYS A 137 18.19 7.63 -5.85
N ALA A 138 19.47 7.99 -5.99
CA ALA A 138 20.39 7.31 -6.90
C ALA A 138 20.79 5.94 -6.35
N ALA A 139 21.10 5.86 -5.06
CA ALA A 139 21.41 4.60 -4.38
C ALA A 139 20.18 3.76 -4.03
N LYS A 140 18.95 4.28 -4.22
CA LYS A 140 17.68 3.65 -3.79
C LYS A 140 17.74 3.26 -2.31
N ARG A 141 18.24 4.17 -1.48
CA ARG A 141 18.50 3.96 -0.06
C ARG A 141 17.88 5.07 0.78
N ALA A 142 17.41 4.74 1.97
CA ALA A 142 17.07 5.73 2.98
C ALA A 142 17.66 5.36 4.33
N VAL A 143 18.04 6.36 5.11
CA VAL A 143 18.48 6.24 6.51
C VAL A 143 17.41 6.92 7.36
N VAL A 144 16.82 6.16 8.27
CA VAL A 144 15.75 6.62 9.15
C VAL A 144 16.22 6.48 10.59
N VAL A 145 16.26 7.59 11.33
CA VAL A 145 16.46 7.56 12.78
C VAL A 145 15.09 7.40 13.43
N GLY A 146 14.91 6.29 14.12
CA GLY A 146 13.68 5.93 14.79
C GLY A 146 13.48 6.69 16.10
N CYS A 147 12.21 6.96 16.43
CA CYS A 147 11.80 7.79 17.55
C CYS A 147 11.36 7.00 18.80
N GLY A 148 11.49 5.66 18.80
CA GLY A 148 11.14 4.83 19.95
C GLY A 148 9.65 4.88 20.32
N GLY A 149 8.77 5.00 19.34
CA GLY A 149 7.32 4.90 19.53
C GLY A 149 6.59 6.20 19.88
N LYS A 150 7.28 7.34 19.98
CA LYS A 150 6.64 8.66 20.12
C LYS A 150 7.18 9.64 19.09
N PHE A 151 6.32 10.20 18.24
CA PHE A 151 6.75 11.18 17.25
C PHE A 151 7.23 12.48 17.93
N PRO A 152 8.35 13.06 17.50
CA PRO A 152 8.97 14.21 18.14
C PRO A 152 8.24 15.54 17.88
N VAL A 153 7.06 15.53 17.26
CA VAL A 153 6.27 16.74 17.08
C VAL A 153 5.69 17.19 18.41
N GLU A 154 6.35 18.16 19.02
CA GLU A 154 5.83 18.93 20.14
C GLU A 154 5.37 20.28 19.60
N LYS A 155 4.17 20.33 19.04
CA LYS A 155 3.54 21.62 18.72
C LYS A 155 2.72 22.09 19.90
N ASP A 156 3.04 23.28 20.38
CA ASP A 156 2.16 24.07 21.26
C ASP A 156 0.77 24.13 20.62
N ALA A 157 -0.25 23.88 21.44
CA ALA A 157 -1.60 23.40 21.10
C ALA A 157 -2.47 24.24 20.12
N LYS A 158 -1.90 25.10 19.28
CA LYS A 158 -2.64 26.00 18.38
C LYS A 158 -2.60 25.62 16.90
N GLU A 159 -1.66 24.80 16.45
CA GLU A 159 -1.55 24.46 15.01
C GLU A 159 -1.70 22.97 14.71
N GLU A 160 -2.58 22.65 13.77
CA GLU A 160 -2.72 21.31 13.20
C GLU A 160 -1.52 20.96 12.31
N VAL A 161 -1.02 19.73 12.43
CA VAL A 161 0.03 19.18 11.58
C VAL A 161 -0.60 18.62 10.31
N GLN A 162 -0.30 19.24 9.18
CA GLN A 162 -0.83 18.84 7.87
C GLN A 162 0.09 17.79 7.23
N LEU A 163 -0.45 16.60 6.96
CA LEU A 163 0.26 15.50 6.30
C LEU A 163 -0.39 15.24 4.94
N PHE A 164 0.26 15.72 3.88
CA PHE A 164 -0.20 15.50 2.51
C PHE A 164 0.37 14.21 1.93
N LEU A 165 -0.50 13.26 1.60
CA LEU A 165 -0.13 11.91 1.15
C LEU A 165 -0.46 11.63 -0.32
N GLY A 166 -0.82 12.66 -1.10
CA GLY A 166 -1.12 12.51 -2.52
C GLY A 166 -2.18 11.44 -2.78
N ASN A 167 -1.87 10.44 -3.62
CA ASN A 167 -2.73 9.28 -3.88
C ASN A 167 -2.21 7.98 -3.22
N ALA A 168 -1.32 8.11 -2.22
CA ALA A 168 -0.64 7.01 -1.56
C ALA A 168 -1.52 6.29 -0.51
N GLY A 169 -2.44 5.44 -0.96
CA GLY A 169 -3.34 4.72 -0.06
C GLY A 169 -2.60 3.78 0.90
N THR A 170 -1.44 3.26 0.46
CA THR A 170 -0.55 2.42 1.28
C THR A 170 0.21 3.19 2.36
N ALA A 171 0.22 4.52 2.29
CA ALA A 171 0.74 5.40 3.34
C ALA A 171 -0.38 5.92 4.25
N MET A 172 -1.52 6.33 3.67
CA MET A 172 -2.66 6.91 4.39
C MET A 172 -3.12 6.05 5.57
N ARG A 173 -3.54 4.81 5.33
CA ARG A 173 -4.10 3.96 6.39
C ARG A 173 -3.10 3.67 7.53
N PRO A 174 -1.86 3.19 7.26
CA PRO A 174 -0.91 2.94 8.34
C PRO A 174 -0.49 4.21 9.07
N LEU A 175 -0.35 5.33 8.36
CA LEU A 175 0.07 6.58 8.98
C LEU A 175 -1.03 7.14 9.88
N THR A 176 -2.31 7.08 9.49
CA THR A 176 -3.44 7.45 10.37
C THR A 176 -3.40 6.68 11.69
N ALA A 177 -3.20 5.35 11.63
CA ALA A 177 -3.08 4.54 12.84
C ALA A 177 -1.83 4.90 13.66
N ALA A 178 -0.70 5.11 13.01
CA ALA A 178 0.55 5.44 13.68
C ALA A 178 0.50 6.81 14.37
N VAL A 179 -0.04 7.86 13.73
CA VAL A 179 -0.17 9.18 14.40
C VAL A 179 -1.18 9.14 15.54
N THR A 180 -2.20 8.29 15.45
CA THR A 180 -3.13 8.09 16.57
C THR A 180 -2.44 7.46 17.78
N ALA A 181 -1.57 6.47 17.55
CA ALA A 181 -0.88 5.76 18.62
C ALA A 181 0.36 6.50 19.16
N ALA A 182 1.13 7.13 18.28
CA ALA A 182 2.46 7.68 18.56
C ALA A 182 2.52 9.22 18.46
N GLY A 183 1.44 9.89 18.09
CA GLY A 183 1.41 11.35 17.86
C GLY A 183 1.33 12.22 19.12
N GLY A 184 1.41 11.63 20.31
CA GLY A 184 1.34 12.40 21.56
C GLY A 184 0.06 13.22 21.67
N ASN A 185 0.18 14.52 21.97
CA ASN A 185 -0.95 15.43 22.22
C ASN A 185 -1.21 16.41 21.05
N ALA A 186 -0.67 16.14 19.86
CA ALA A 186 -0.83 17.02 18.71
C ALA A 186 -2.07 16.65 17.88
N THR A 187 -2.61 17.64 17.16
CA THR A 187 -3.68 17.41 16.17
C THR A 187 -3.09 17.27 14.78
N TYR A 188 -3.50 16.23 14.05
CA TYR A 188 -3.03 15.90 12.71
C TYR A 188 -4.17 15.93 11.72
N VAL A 189 -3.90 16.39 10.50
CA VAL A 189 -4.82 16.28 9.36
C VAL A 189 -4.09 15.55 8.24
N LEU A 190 -4.62 14.39 7.86
CA LEU A 190 -4.11 13.60 6.75
C LEU A 190 -5.02 13.80 5.55
N ASP A 191 -4.46 14.36 4.47
CA ASP A 191 -5.19 14.67 3.24
C ASP A 191 -4.41 14.20 2.01
N GLY A 192 -5.05 14.29 0.85
CA GLY A 192 -4.45 13.94 -0.43
C GLY A 192 -5.14 14.63 -1.59
N VAL A 193 -4.87 14.12 -2.80
CA VAL A 193 -5.52 14.60 -4.02
C VAL A 193 -7.02 14.24 -4.02
N PRO A 194 -7.87 14.86 -4.86
CA PRO A 194 -9.31 14.57 -4.90
C PRO A 194 -9.64 13.08 -5.01
N ARG A 195 -8.87 12.32 -5.79
CA ARG A 195 -9.04 10.86 -5.91
C ARG A 195 -8.80 10.09 -4.60
N MET A 196 -7.98 10.61 -3.69
CA MET A 196 -7.80 10.04 -2.36
C MET A 196 -9.01 10.28 -1.47
N ARG A 197 -9.69 11.42 -1.63
CA ARG A 197 -10.90 11.79 -0.86
C ARG A 197 -12.15 10.99 -1.24
N GLU A 198 -12.03 10.14 -2.25
CA GLU A 198 -13.06 9.18 -2.67
C GLU A 198 -12.72 7.75 -2.21
N ARG A 199 -11.60 7.55 -1.50
CA ARG A 199 -11.17 6.23 -1.04
C ARG A 199 -11.64 5.98 0.39
N PRO A 200 -12.43 4.92 0.64
CA PRO A 200 -12.96 4.67 1.96
C PRO A 200 -11.85 4.35 2.98
N ILE A 201 -11.99 4.94 4.17
CA ILE A 201 -11.15 4.70 5.35
C ILE A 201 -11.98 4.60 6.64
N GLY A 202 -13.32 4.71 6.53
CA GLY A 202 -14.24 4.66 7.67
C GLY A 202 -14.12 3.39 8.51
N ASP A 203 -13.80 2.25 7.89
CA ASP A 203 -13.50 0.99 8.57
C ASP A 203 -12.39 1.14 9.64
N LEU A 204 -11.31 1.81 9.26
CA LEU A 204 -10.20 2.10 10.16
C LEU A 204 -10.60 3.12 11.23
N VAL A 205 -11.31 4.18 10.85
CA VAL A 205 -11.74 5.25 11.77
C VAL A 205 -12.65 4.68 12.87
N VAL A 206 -13.63 3.86 12.50
CA VAL A 206 -14.53 3.17 13.44
C VAL A 206 -13.73 2.28 14.40
N GLY A 207 -12.77 1.50 13.87
CA GLY A 207 -11.91 0.65 14.71
C GLY A 207 -11.05 1.44 15.70
N LEU A 208 -10.49 2.58 15.27
CA LEU A 208 -9.69 3.45 16.13
C LEU A 208 -10.54 4.13 17.21
N LYS A 209 -11.78 4.55 16.87
CA LYS A 209 -12.73 5.09 17.86
C LYS A 209 -13.10 4.07 18.94
N GLN A 210 -13.27 2.79 18.58
CA GLN A 210 -13.50 1.72 19.57
C GLN A 210 -12.32 1.58 20.55
N LEU A 211 -11.12 1.94 20.13
CA LEU A 211 -9.90 1.97 20.97
C LEU A 211 -9.74 3.28 21.75
N GLY A 212 -10.73 4.17 21.71
CA GLY A 212 -10.73 5.43 22.47
C GLY A 212 -10.03 6.60 21.77
N ALA A 213 -9.73 6.50 20.48
CA ALA A 213 -9.15 7.60 19.72
C ALA A 213 -10.20 8.67 19.35
N ASP A 214 -9.79 9.95 19.39
CA ASP A 214 -10.51 11.07 18.77
C ASP A 214 -10.02 11.22 17.31
N VAL A 215 -10.70 10.53 16.40
CA VAL A 215 -10.38 10.51 14.97
C VAL A 215 -11.65 10.58 14.15
N ASP A 216 -11.68 11.47 13.15
CA ASP A 216 -12.87 11.71 12.33
C ASP A 216 -12.52 12.07 10.88
N CYS A 217 -13.33 11.55 9.96
CA CYS A 217 -13.43 12.09 8.60
C CYS A 217 -14.32 13.32 8.63
N PHE A 218 -13.73 14.51 8.80
CA PHE A 218 -14.50 15.73 9.10
C PHE A 218 -15.32 16.27 7.92
N LEU A 219 -15.21 15.68 6.72
CA LEU A 219 -16.10 15.95 5.60
C LEU A 219 -17.39 15.10 5.60
N GLY A 220 -17.52 14.13 6.52
CA GLY A 220 -18.70 13.28 6.64
C GLY A 220 -18.86 12.23 5.52
N THR A 221 -17.80 11.92 4.76
CA THR A 221 -17.83 11.03 3.59
C THR A 221 -17.21 9.65 3.83
N ASP A 222 -16.85 9.30 5.07
CA ASP A 222 -16.06 8.09 5.43
C ASP A 222 -14.75 7.93 4.63
N CYS A 223 -14.28 9.01 4.03
CA CYS A 223 -13.08 9.11 3.22
C CYS A 223 -12.19 10.25 3.76
N PRO A 224 -10.89 10.27 3.41
CA PRO A 224 -10.02 11.40 3.72
C PRO A 224 -10.60 12.73 3.21
N PRO A 225 -10.26 13.87 3.82
CA PRO A 225 -9.27 14.06 4.87
C PRO A 225 -9.70 13.56 6.25
N VAL A 226 -8.73 13.01 6.98
CA VAL A 226 -8.91 12.48 8.34
C VAL A 226 -8.24 13.41 9.34
N ARG A 227 -8.97 13.86 10.34
CA ARG A 227 -8.42 14.59 11.49
C ARG A 227 -8.24 13.61 12.64
N VAL A 228 -7.06 13.64 13.26
CA VAL A 228 -6.72 12.87 14.47
C VAL A 228 -6.32 13.85 15.55
N LYS A 229 -6.99 13.83 16.71
CA LYS A 229 -6.54 14.56 17.89
C LYS A 229 -5.80 13.59 18.80
N GLY A 230 -4.50 13.78 18.92
CA GLY A 230 -3.67 13.01 19.84
C GLY A 230 -4.06 13.28 21.28
N ILE A 231 -4.24 12.21 22.06
CA ILE A 231 -4.56 12.25 23.49
C ILE A 231 -3.44 11.64 24.36
N GLY A 232 -2.22 11.59 23.82
CA GLY A 232 -1.05 11.05 24.50
C GLY A 232 -0.77 9.58 24.18
N GLY A 233 -1.61 8.95 23.35
CA GLY A 233 -1.48 7.58 22.90
C GLY A 233 -2.85 6.94 22.69
N LEU A 234 -2.85 5.64 22.36
CA LEU A 234 -4.07 4.87 22.20
C LEU A 234 -4.36 4.07 23.49
N PRO A 235 -5.50 4.28 24.17
CA PRO A 235 -5.85 3.55 25.40
C PRO A 235 -5.87 2.03 25.24
N GLY A 236 -6.16 1.55 24.02
CA GLY A 236 -6.31 0.13 23.74
C GLY A 236 -7.71 -0.39 24.06
N GLY A 237 -7.92 -1.69 23.91
CA GLY A 237 -9.23 -2.32 24.13
C GLY A 237 -9.55 -3.40 23.10
N LYS A 238 -10.83 -3.79 23.05
CA LYS A 238 -11.35 -4.72 22.05
C LYS A 238 -11.87 -3.94 20.85
N VAL A 239 -11.55 -4.43 19.66
CA VAL A 239 -12.14 -3.97 18.40
C VAL A 239 -12.91 -5.12 17.80
N SER A 240 -14.17 -4.87 17.44
CA SER A 240 -14.99 -5.77 16.65
C SER A 240 -15.37 -5.10 15.33
N TYR A 241 -15.52 -5.94 14.31
CA TYR A 241 -15.94 -5.56 12.96
C TYR A 241 -17.38 -6.00 12.73
#